data_AF-A0A8H6FNZ7-F1
#
_entry.id   AF-A0A8H6FNZ7-F1
#
_cell.length_a   1.000
_cell.length_b   1.000
_cell.length_c   1.000
_cell.angle_alpha   90.00
_cell.angle_beta   90.00
_cell.angle_gamma   90.00
#
_symmetry.space_group_name_H-M   'P 1'
#
loop_
_entity.id
_entity.type
_entity.pdbx_description
1 polymer ?
#
loop_
_entity_poly.entity_id
_entity_poly.type
_entity_poly.pdbx_seq_one_letter_code
_entity_poly.pdbx_strand_id
1 'polypeptide(L)'
;MDALRTTIKPLTHSLPAPIRDFGVSLIGPDCYQNLILDIDLTSTQCLKLAVSKALGIATVAGSSVVKVPQIIKLLSSQSGAGISFLSYALETSALLTTLAYSARNGFPFNTYGETAMIAAQNVVISLLVLRYTGQTVLAAVFVAALASAGYSLFNEGVIDMQTLTYAQMGAGLLGVASKLPQVWTIYSEGGLGS
;
A
#
# COMPACT_ATOMS: atom_id res chain seq x y z
N MET A 1 -32.63 2.36 6.34
CA MET A 1 -31.89 1.13 5.98
C MET A 1 -32.71 0.29 5.00
N ASP A 2 -34.00 0.07 5.25
CA ASP A 2 -34.85 -0.78 4.39
C ASP A 2 -35.05 -0.25 2.97
N ALA A 3 -35.25 1.06 2.78
CA ALA A 3 -35.36 1.69 1.46
C ALA A 3 -34.07 1.57 0.62
N LEU A 4 -32.91 1.53 1.28
CA LEU A 4 -31.60 1.34 0.63
C LEU A 4 -31.44 -0.12 0.19
N ARG A 5 -31.86 -1.06 1.05
CA ARG A 5 -31.88 -2.51 0.76
C ARG A 5 -32.73 -2.84 -0.46
N THR A 6 -33.96 -2.33 -0.52
CA THR A 6 -34.88 -2.60 -1.62
C THR A 6 -34.40 -2.05 -2.96
N THR A 7 -33.62 -0.96 -2.94
CA THR A 7 -33.10 -0.32 -4.15
C THR A 7 -31.82 -0.98 -4.68
N ILE A 8 -30.92 -1.41 -3.78
CA ILE A 8 -29.59 -1.93 -4.18
C ILE A 8 -29.58 -3.44 -4.43
N LYS A 9 -30.41 -4.22 -3.72
CA LYS A 9 -30.49 -5.69 -3.91
C LYS A 9 -30.62 -6.14 -5.38
N PRO A 10 -31.51 -5.60 -6.22
CA PRO A 10 -31.60 -6.03 -7.61
C PRO A 10 -30.32 -5.73 -8.41
N LEU A 11 -29.59 -4.66 -8.07
CA LEU A 11 -28.31 -4.33 -8.69
C LEU A 11 -27.21 -5.30 -8.29
N THR A 12 -27.10 -5.65 -7.00
CA THR A 12 -26.05 -6.56 -6.52
C THR A 12 -26.24 -8.00 -7.01
N HIS A 13 -27.48 -8.45 -7.18
CA HIS A 13 -27.75 -9.75 -7.81
C HIS A 13 -27.51 -9.78 -9.32
N SER A 14 -27.46 -8.62 -9.98
CA SER A 14 -27.19 -8.49 -11.41
C SER A 14 -25.70 -8.28 -11.73
N LEU A 15 -24.81 -8.44 -10.74
CA LEU A 15 -23.38 -8.25 -10.94
C LEU A 15 -22.79 -9.28 -11.93
N PRO A 16 -21.99 -8.84 -12.93
CA PRO A 16 -21.28 -9.71 -13.84
C PRO A 16 -20.38 -10.72 -13.11
N ALA A 17 -20.22 -11.93 -13.67
CA ALA A 17 -19.41 -12.99 -13.07
C ALA A 17 -18.00 -12.55 -12.66
N PRO A 18 -17.23 -11.78 -13.47
CA PRO A 18 -15.90 -11.32 -13.06
C PRO A 18 -15.88 -10.50 -11.77
N ILE A 19 -16.89 -9.64 -11.57
CA ILE A 19 -16.97 -8.75 -10.40
C ILE A 19 -17.43 -9.55 -9.18
N ARG A 20 -18.39 -10.46 -9.38
CA ARG A 20 -18.85 -11.36 -8.33
C ARG A 20 -17.73 -12.28 -7.87
N ASP A 21 -17.02 -12.91 -8.79
CA ASP A 21 -15.98 -13.90 -8.48
C ASP A 21 -14.78 -13.22 -7.81
N PHE A 22 -14.44 -11.99 -8.23
CA PHE A 22 -13.47 -11.15 -7.53
C PHE A 22 -13.93 -10.84 -6.09
N GLY A 23 -15.18 -10.41 -5.91
CA GLY A 23 -15.74 -10.13 -4.58
C GLY A 23 -15.75 -11.36 -3.67
N VAL A 24 -16.21 -12.51 -4.17
CA VAL A 24 -16.22 -13.79 -3.44
C VAL A 24 -14.79 -14.23 -3.09
N SER A 25 -13.85 -14.10 -4.02
CA SER A 25 -12.43 -14.40 -3.75
C SER A 25 -11.81 -13.47 -2.70
N LEU A 26 -12.31 -12.23 -2.57
CA LEU A 26 -11.72 -11.21 -1.73
C LEU A 26 -12.20 -11.26 -0.27
N ILE A 27 -13.52 -11.41 -0.07
CA ILE A 27 -14.14 -11.42 1.27
C ILE A 27 -14.73 -12.77 1.67
N GLY A 28 -14.69 -13.77 0.78
CA GLY A 28 -15.26 -15.10 1.00
C GLY A 28 -16.74 -15.18 0.61
N PRO A 29 -17.27 -16.39 0.34
CA PRO A 29 -18.64 -16.59 -0.12
C PRO A 29 -19.68 -16.14 0.93
N ASP A 30 -19.46 -16.45 2.20
CA ASP A 30 -20.40 -16.12 3.28
C ASP A 30 -20.52 -14.61 3.50
N CYS A 31 -19.38 -13.90 3.56
CA CYS A 31 -19.39 -12.45 3.70
C CYS A 31 -19.84 -11.74 2.43
N TYR A 32 -19.58 -12.29 1.25
CA TYR A 32 -20.11 -11.76 -0.01
C TYR A 32 -21.65 -11.86 -0.02
N GLN A 33 -22.19 -13.00 0.39
CA GLN A 33 -23.63 -13.19 0.46
C GLN A 33 -24.27 -12.25 1.50
N ASN A 34 -23.78 -12.24 2.74
CA ASN A 34 -24.35 -11.41 3.80
C ASN A 34 -24.21 -9.90 3.49
N LEU A 35 -23.05 -9.45 3.00
CA LEU A 35 -22.76 -8.03 2.87
C LEU A 35 -23.14 -7.43 1.51
N ILE A 36 -22.90 -8.15 0.41
CA ILE A 36 -23.12 -7.63 -0.95
C ILE A 36 -24.51 -8.01 -1.46
N LEU A 37 -24.92 -9.25 -1.29
CA LEU A 37 -26.24 -9.70 -1.77
C LEU A 37 -27.36 -9.31 -0.80
N ASP A 38 -27.17 -9.55 0.50
CA ASP A 38 -28.20 -9.29 1.50
C ASP A 38 -28.13 -7.91 2.16
N ILE A 39 -27.03 -7.18 1.97
CA ILE A 39 -26.79 -5.84 2.53
C ILE A 39 -26.98 -5.87 4.05
N ASP A 40 -26.42 -6.89 4.70
CA ASP A 40 -26.41 -7.09 6.14
C ASP A 40 -25.17 -6.50 6.80
N LEU A 41 -25.29 -5.21 7.14
CA LEU A 41 -24.26 -4.44 7.84
C LEU A 41 -24.14 -4.81 9.33
N THR A 42 -25.05 -5.65 9.85
CA THR A 42 -25.07 -6.13 11.23
C THR A 42 -23.95 -7.15 11.51
N SER A 43 -23.47 -7.80 10.46
CA SER A 43 -22.35 -8.74 10.50
C SER A 43 -21.01 -8.00 10.65
N THR A 44 -20.70 -7.57 11.88
CA THR A 44 -19.52 -6.74 12.19
C THR A 44 -18.18 -7.35 11.76
N GLN A 45 -18.05 -8.68 11.75
CA GLN A 45 -16.85 -9.38 11.28
C GLN A 45 -16.67 -9.23 9.76
N CYS A 46 -17.71 -9.52 8.98
CA CYS A 46 -17.69 -9.37 7.52
C CYS A 46 -17.53 -7.91 7.10
N LEU A 47 -18.16 -6.98 7.83
CA LEU A 47 -18.01 -5.55 7.57
C LEU A 47 -16.57 -5.09 7.79
N LYS A 48 -15.94 -5.46 8.91
CA LYS A 48 -14.53 -5.13 9.18
C LYS A 48 -13.59 -5.71 8.11
N LEU A 49 -13.81 -6.96 7.72
CA LEU A 49 -13.03 -7.61 6.68
C LEU A 49 -13.18 -6.88 5.33
N ALA A 50 -14.41 -6.57 4.93
CA ALA A 50 -14.69 -5.86 3.69
C ALA A 50 -14.09 -4.45 3.66
N VAL A 51 -14.21 -3.68 4.76
CA VAL A 51 -13.59 -2.35 4.87
C VAL A 51 -12.07 -2.45 4.79
N SER A 52 -11.46 -3.41 5.49
CA SER A 52 -10.01 -3.63 5.43
C SER A 52 -9.52 -3.96 4.02
N LYS A 53 -10.25 -4.82 3.29
CA LYS A 53 -9.92 -5.19 1.91
C LYS A 53 -10.13 -4.06 0.93
N ALA A 54 -11.22 -3.31 1.08
CA ALA A 54 -11.50 -2.15 0.24
C ALA A 54 -10.42 -1.06 0.42
N LEU A 55 -9.99 -0.81 1.67
CA LEU A 55 -8.93 0.15 1.97
C LEU A 55 -7.58 -0.27 1.36
N GLY A 56 -7.25 -1.56 1.45
CA GLY A 56 -6.06 -2.12 0.81
C GLY A 56 -6.06 -1.89 -0.70
N ILE A 57 -7.15 -2.27 -1.37
CA ILE A 57 -7.29 -2.12 -2.83
C ILE A 57 -7.21 -0.65 -3.22
N ALA A 58 -7.87 0.23 -2.49
CA ALA A 58 -7.80 1.67 -2.73
C ALA A 58 -6.37 2.20 -2.58
N THR A 59 -5.61 1.68 -1.62
CA THR A 59 -4.21 2.07 -1.39
C THR A 59 -3.32 1.61 -2.53
N VAL A 60 -3.43 0.35 -2.96
CA VAL A 60 -2.65 -0.20 -4.08
C VAL A 60 -3.01 0.50 -5.38
N ALA A 61 -4.31 0.62 -5.68
CA ALA A 61 -4.80 1.30 -6.87
C ALA A 61 -4.35 2.77 -6.89
N GLY A 62 -4.52 3.50 -5.79
CA GLY A 62 -4.06 4.88 -5.67
C GLY A 62 -2.54 5.01 -5.84
N SER A 63 -1.77 4.12 -5.23
CA SER A 63 -0.31 4.07 -5.39
C SER A 63 0.09 3.78 -6.84
N SER A 64 -0.55 2.82 -7.51
CA SER A 64 -0.24 2.46 -8.89
C SER A 64 -0.68 3.54 -9.89
N VAL A 65 -1.78 4.25 -9.66
CA VAL A 65 -2.23 5.37 -10.52
C VAL A 65 -1.17 6.46 -10.64
N VAL A 66 -0.42 6.74 -9.56
CA VAL A 66 0.65 7.74 -9.60
C VAL A 66 2.02 7.14 -9.98
N LYS A 67 2.31 5.90 -9.57
CA LYS A 67 3.61 5.25 -9.78
C LYS A 67 3.78 4.69 -11.19
N VAL A 68 2.72 4.19 -11.83
CA VAL A 68 2.79 3.63 -13.20
C VAL A 68 3.10 4.71 -14.24
N PRO A 69 2.41 5.88 -14.27
CA PRO A 69 2.80 6.96 -15.18
C PRO A 69 4.20 7.50 -14.89
N GLN A 70 4.63 7.50 -13.62
CA GLN A 70 6.01 7.88 -13.25
C GLN A 70 7.04 6.91 -13.84
N ILE A 71 6.79 5.60 -13.78
CA ILE A 71 7.65 4.58 -14.42
C ILE A 71 7.69 4.80 -15.93
N ILE A 72 6.53 4.99 -16.59
CA ILE A 72 6.48 5.25 -18.04
C ILE A 72 7.27 6.52 -18.38
N LYS A 73 7.12 7.59 -17.59
CA LYS A 73 7.85 8.85 -17.79
C LYS A 73 9.36 8.66 -17.62
N LEU A 74 9.80 7.93 -16.59
CA LEU A 74 11.21 7.58 -16.39
C LEU A 74 11.78 6.81 -17.59
N LEU A 75 11.06 5.80 -18.07
CA LEU A 75 11.47 5.00 -19.22
C LEU A 75 11.52 5.83 -20.51
N SER A 76 10.54 6.72 -20.70
CA SER A 76 10.42 7.56 -21.89
C SER A 76 11.40 8.74 -21.90
N SER A 77 11.64 9.39 -20.76
CA SER A 77 12.55 10.54 -20.65
C SER A 77 14.00 10.11 -20.46
N GLN A 78 14.22 8.86 -20.01
CA GLN A 78 15.50 8.35 -19.55
C GLN A 78 16.18 9.28 -18.52
N SER A 79 15.37 9.98 -17.73
CA SER A 79 15.83 10.97 -16.75
C SER A 79 15.05 10.85 -15.45
N GLY A 80 15.79 10.79 -14.33
CA GLY A 80 15.23 10.84 -12.97
C GLY A 80 14.98 12.25 -12.44
N ALA A 81 15.11 13.29 -13.27
CA ALA A 81 14.94 14.68 -12.85
C ALA A 81 13.53 14.93 -12.27
N GLY A 82 13.48 15.53 -11.08
CA GLY A 82 12.23 15.84 -10.37
C GLY A 82 11.67 14.68 -9.54
N ILE A 83 12.34 13.53 -9.48
CA ILE A 83 11.95 12.39 -8.65
C ILE A 83 12.93 12.24 -7.48
N SER A 84 12.43 12.33 -6.25
CA SER A 84 13.25 12.22 -5.04
C SER A 84 13.55 10.74 -4.71
N PHE A 85 14.77 10.30 -5.00
CA PHE A 85 15.25 8.98 -4.58
C PHE A 85 15.12 8.77 -3.06
N LEU A 86 15.47 9.78 -2.25
CA LEU A 86 15.41 9.69 -0.79
C LEU A 86 13.99 9.39 -0.29
N SER A 87 12.98 10.04 -0.89
CA SER A 87 11.58 9.81 -0.53
C SER A 87 11.15 8.37 -0.82
N TYR A 88 11.52 7.83 -1.98
CA TYR A 88 11.25 6.44 -2.33
C TYR A 88 12.04 5.45 -1.47
N ALA A 89 13.29 5.76 -1.11
CA ALA A 89 14.09 4.94 -0.22
C ALA A 89 13.48 4.88 1.19
N LEU A 90 13.05 6.02 1.76
CA LEU A 90 12.40 6.08 3.06
C LEU A 90 11.06 5.34 3.08
N GLU A 91 10.22 5.52 2.05
CA GLU A 91 8.97 4.78 1.91
C GLU A 91 9.24 3.28 1.79
N THR A 92 10.26 2.87 1.01
CA THR A 92 10.66 1.45 0.89
C THR A 92 11.08 0.86 2.24
N SER A 93 11.86 1.58 3.04
CA SER A 93 12.29 1.13 4.37
C SER A 93 11.11 0.97 5.34
N ALA A 94 10.14 1.89 5.31
CA ALA A 94 8.92 1.81 6.11
C ALA A 94 8.06 0.59 5.70
N LEU A 95 7.90 0.36 4.39
CA LEU A 95 7.18 -0.80 3.87
C LEU A 95 7.90 -2.11 4.22
N LEU A 96 9.23 -2.17 4.10
CA LEU A 96 10.03 -3.35 4.46
C LEU A 96 9.89 -3.72 5.95
N THR A 97 9.86 -2.72 6.83
CA THR A 97 9.60 -2.91 8.26
C THR A 97 8.21 -3.49 8.49
N THR A 98 7.20 -2.99 7.77
CA THR A 98 5.81 -3.49 7.84
C THR A 98 5.71 -4.94 7.37
N LEU A 99 6.44 -5.29 6.31
CA LEU A 99 6.50 -6.66 5.79
C LEU A 99 7.12 -7.62 6.79
N ALA A 100 8.28 -7.25 7.36
CA ALA A 100 8.97 -8.07 8.34
C ALA A 100 8.13 -8.23 9.63
N TYR A 101 7.54 -7.15 10.14
CA TYR A 101 6.66 -7.19 11.29
C TYR A 101 5.47 -8.13 11.06
N SER A 102 4.80 -7.99 9.92
CA SER A 102 3.61 -8.80 9.61
C SER A 102 3.94 -10.27 9.42
N ALA A 103 5.05 -10.57 8.73
CA ALA A 103 5.51 -11.93 8.52
C ALA A 103 5.92 -12.60 9.83
N ARG A 104 6.65 -11.90 10.71
CA ARG A 104 7.09 -12.44 12.01
C ARG A 104 5.98 -12.59 13.04
N ASN A 105 4.92 -11.79 12.93
CA ASN A 105 3.70 -12.00 13.72
C ASN A 105 2.82 -13.15 13.17
N GLY A 106 3.26 -13.84 12.12
CA GLY A 106 2.53 -14.97 11.53
C GLY A 106 1.23 -14.54 10.84
N PHE A 107 1.10 -13.27 10.46
CA PHE A 107 -0.08 -12.83 9.72
C PHE A 107 -0.12 -13.49 8.35
N PRO A 108 -1.31 -13.84 7.83
CA PRO A 108 -1.41 -14.42 6.50
C PRO A 108 -0.97 -13.39 5.44
N PHE A 109 -0.33 -13.86 4.37
CA PHE A 109 0.17 -12.98 3.29
C PHE A 109 -0.90 -12.04 2.74
N ASN A 110 -2.17 -12.47 2.69
CA ASN A 110 -3.29 -11.64 2.25
C ASN A 110 -3.47 -10.35 3.08
N THR A 111 -2.89 -10.25 4.28
CA THR A 111 -2.94 -9.06 5.14
C THR A 111 -1.93 -7.97 4.73
N TYR A 112 -0.77 -8.37 4.19
CA TYR A 112 0.33 -7.44 3.87
C TYR A 112 0.85 -7.58 2.43
N GLY A 113 0.25 -8.44 1.61
CA GLY A 113 0.65 -8.69 0.23
C GLY A 113 0.54 -7.44 -0.64
N GLU A 114 -0.43 -6.58 -0.34
CA GLU A 114 -0.58 -5.26 -0.95
C GLU A 114 0.62 -4.35 -0.65
N THR A 115 1.05 -4.32 0.61
CA THR A 115 2.29 -3.65 1.04
C THR A 115 3.50 -4.21 0.29
N ALA A 116 3.55 -5.52 0.05
CA ALA A 116 4.66 -6.17 -0.67
C ALA A 116 4.71 -5.73 -2.13
N MET A 117 3.55 -5.65 -2.81
CA MET A 117 3.47 -5.15 -4.18
C MET A 117 3.84 -3.66 -4.30
N ILE A 118 3.47 -2.84 -3.32
CA ILE A 118 3.85 -1.42 -3.29
C ILE A 118 5.37 -1.30 -3.06
N ALA A 119 5.94 -2.08 -2.14
CA ALA A 119 7.38 -2.09 -1.89
C ALA A 119 8.17 -2.48 -3.15
N ALA A 120 7.73 -3.50 -3.88
CA ALA A 120 8.34 -3.91 -5.14
C ALA A 120 8.33 -2.77 -6.18
N GLN A 121 7.21 -2.07 -6.35
CA GLN A 121 7.11 -0.92 -7.25
C GLN A 121 8.10 0.20 -6.84
N ASN A 122 8.24 0.48 -5.54
CA ASN A 122 9.17 1.48 -5.05
C ASN A 122 10.63 1.12 -5.31
N VAL A 123 11.01 -0.14 -5.11
CA VAL A 123 12.37 -0.61 -5.43
C VAL A 123 12.66 -0.39 -6.91
N VAL A 124 11.74 -0.77 -7.80
CA VAL A 124 11.89 -0.56 -9.24
C VAL A 124 12.07 0.92 -9.57
N ILE A 125 11.23 1.80 -9.03
CA ILE A 125 11.34 3.25 -9.27
C ILE A 125 12.67 3.79 -8.77
N SER A 126 13.09 3.45 -7.55
CA SER A 126 14.38 3.87 -7.00
C SER A 126 15.56 3.44 -7.88
N LEU A 127 15.55 2.19 -8.37
CA LEU A 127 16.60 1.70 -9.27
C LEU A 127 16.61 2.43 -10.61
N LEU A 128 15.44 2.69 -11.20
CA LEU A 128 15.33 3.45 -12.44
C LEU A 128 15.84 4.90 -12.27
N VAL A 129 15.45 5.57 -11.17
CA VAL A 129 15.92 6.93 -10.85
C VAL A 129 17.44 6.97 -10.73
N LEU A 130 18.04 6.04 -9.99
CA LEU A 130 19.50 5.99 -9.83
C LEU A 130 20.21 5.64 -11.14
N ARG A 131 19.65 4.73 -11.93
CA ARG A 131 20.21 4.36 -13.24
C ARG A 131 20.21 5.52 -14.22
N TYR A 132 19.12 6.29 -14.28
CA TYR A 132 18.95 7.41 -15.20
C TYR A 132 19.60 8.72 -14.72
N THR A 133 19.96 8.82 -13.45
CA THR A 133 20.81 9.91 -12.93
C THR A 133 22.31 9.60 -12.98
N GLY A 134 22.69 8.43 -13.51
CA GLY A 134 24.09 8.00 -13.62
C GLY A 134 24.71 7.51 -12.32
N GLN A 135 23.91 7.33 -11.26
CA GLN A 135 24.36 6.96 -9.92
C GLN A 135 24.38 5.44 -9.71
N THR A 136 25.09 4.71 -10.57
CA THR A 136 25.13 3.23 -10.54
C THR A 136 25.71 2.66 -9.25
N VAL A 137 26.71 3.32 -8.66
CA VAL A 137 27.26 2.95 -7.36
C VAL A 137 26.20 3.05 -6.27
N LEU A 138 25.43 4.14 -6.25
CA LEU A 138 24.35 4.32 -5.27
C LEU A 138 23.24 3.27 -5.48
N ALA A 139 22.99 2.84 -6.72
CA ALA A 139 22.03 1.76 -6.99
C ALA A 139 22.49 0.43 -6.39
N ALA A 140 23.77 0.08 -6.57
CA ALA A 140 24.34 -1.12 -5.96
C ALA A 140 24.31 -1.06 -4.42
N VAL A 141 24.67 0.10 -3.85
CA VAL A 141 24.60 0.34 -2.39
C VAL A 141 23.16 0.22 -1.89
N PHE A 142 22.19 0.77 -2.62
CA PHE A 142 20.78 0.69 -2.25
C PHE A 142 20.27 -0.75 -2.23
N VAL A 143 20.60 -1.57 -3.25
CA VAL A 143 20.26 -2.99 -3.28
C VAL A 143 20.92 -3.74 -2.12
N ALA A 144 22.20 -3.51 -1.87
CA ALA A 144 22.92 -4.14 -0.77
C ALA A 144 22.33 -3.75 0.59
N ALA A 145 21.96 -2.49 0.77
CA ALA A 145 21.32 -1.98 1.98
C ALA A 145 19.91 -2.58 2.18
N LEU A 146 19.13 -2.75 1.11
CA LEU A 146 17.82 -3.41 1.21
C LEU A 146 17.96 -4.89 1.56
N ALA A 147 18.94 -5.58 0.97
CA ALA A 147 19.20 -6.99 1.27
C ALA A 147 19.66 -7.19 2.71
N SER A 148 20.57 -6.34 3.20
CA SER A 148 21.03 -6.40 4.59
C SER A 148 19.94 -6.01 5.59
N ALA A 149 19.16 -4.96 5.30
CA ALA A 149 18.01 -4.59 6.12
C ALA A 149 16.96 -5.70 6.16
N GLY A 150 16.65 -6.31 5.01
CA GLY A 150 15.76 -7.46 4.93
C GLY A 150 16.26 -8.62 5.79
N TYR A 151 17.52 -9.03 5.63
CA TYR A 151 18.11 -10.08 6.45
C TYR A 151 17.98 -9.78 7.96
N SER A 152 18.35 -8.56 8.38
CA SER A 152 18.29 -8.16 9.79
C SER A 152 16.87 -8.13 10.35
N LEU A 153 15.90 -7.63 9.59
CA LEU A 153 14.50 -7.50 10.07
C LEU A 153 13.79 -8.86 10.17
N PHE A 154 14.07 -9.77 9.24
CA PHE A 154 13.48 -11.11 9.23
C PHE A 154 14.19 -12.10 10.16
N ASN A 155 15.41 -11.80 10.61
CA ASN A 155 16.17 -12.65 11.53
C ASN A 155 15.98 -12.22 12.99
N GLU A 156 15.38 -13.09 13.79
CA GLU A 156 15.10 -12.83 15.21
C GLU A 156 16.35 -12.70 16.07
N GLY A 157 17.47 -13.31 15.64
CA GLY A 157 18.75 -13.20 16.32
C GLY A 157 19.47 -11.87 16.12
N VAL A 158 19.03 -11.04 15.15
CA VAL A 158 19.60 -9.72 14.87
C VAL A 158 18.68 -8.61 15.41
N ILE A 159 17.40 -8.68 15.10
CA ILE A 159 16.38 -7.73 15.57
C ILE A 159 15.30 -8.52 16.31
N ASP A 160 15.07 -8.20 17.58
CA ASP A 160 14.00 -8.81 18.36
C ASP A 160 12.63 -8.18 18.03
N MET A 161 11.55 -8.81 18.50
CA MET A 161 10.19 -8.33 18.20
C MET A 161 9.89 -6.96 18.82
N GLN A 162 10.48 -6.60 19.97
CA GLN A 162 10.25 -5.28 20.58
C GLN A 162 10.85 -4.18 19.71
N THR A 163 12.11 -4.33 19.29
CA THR A 163 12.77 -3.38 18.40
C THR A 163 12.03 -3.26 17.07
N LEU A 164 11.56 -4.38 16.51
CA LEU A 164 10.77 -4.38 15.27
C LEU A 164 9.43 -3.64 15.43
N THR A 165 8.79 -3.76 16.59
CA THR A 165 7.54 -3.04 16.90
C THR A 165 7.77 -1.53 16.98
N TYR A 166 8.84 -1.09 17.64
CA TYR A 166 9.22 0.33 17.66
C TYR A 166 9.52 0.87 16.26
N ALA A 167 10.25 0.09 15.45
CA ALA A 167 10.51 0.44 14.06
C ALA A 167 9.21 0.56 13.25
N GLN A 168 8.25 -0.35 13.47
CA GLN A 168 6.95 -0.33 12.80
C GLN A 168 6.11 0.90 13.18
N MET A 169 6.10 1.28 14.46
CA MET A 169 5.44 2.51 14.91
C MET A 169 6.09 3.74 14.29
N GLY A 170 7.42 3.78 14.24
CA GLY A 170 8.18 4.85 13.56
C GLY A 170 7.85 4.92 12.07
N ALA A 171 7.78 3.78 11.38
CA ALA A 171 7.41 3.68 9.97
C ALA A 171 5.99 4.23 9.71
N GLY A 172 5.02 3.88 10.57
CA GLY A 172 3.66 4.43 10.49
C GLY A 172 3.61 5.94 10.71
N LEU A 173 4.33 6.45 11.71
CA LEU A 173 4.40 7.88 12.01
C LEU A 173 5.09 8.67 10.89
N LEU A 174 6.17 8.16 10.31
CA LEU A 174 6.85 8.77 9.16
C LEU A 174 5.94 8.78 7.92
N GLY A 175 5.15 7.73 7.71
CA GLY A 175 4.17 7.68 6.61
C GLY A 175 3.13 8.79 6.70
N VAL A 176 2.60 9.04 7.90
CA VAL A 176 1.64 10.14 8.13
C VAL A 176 2.34 11.50 8.09
N ALA A 177 3.45 11.64 8.80
CA ALA A 177 4.21 12.89 8.90
C ALA A 177 4.74 13.36 7.53
N SER A 178 5.13 12.46 6.64
CA SER A 178 5.60 12.82 5.30
C SER A 178 4.52 13.41 4.39
N LYS A 179 3.24 13.20 4.72
CA LYS A 179 2.08 13.73 4.00
C LYS A 179 1.47 14.96 4.68
N LEU A 180 1.81 15.24 5.95
CA LEU A 180 1.30 16.42 6.68
C LEU A 180 1.76 17.76 6.06
N PRO A 181 3.04 17.95 5.68
CA PRO A 181 3.45 19.15 4.96
C PRO A 181 2.68 19.32 3.64
N GLN A 182 2.42 18.23 2.92
CA GLN A 182 1.68 18.27 1.65
C GLN A 182 0.24 18.76 1.84
N VAL A 183 -0.42 18.36 2.92
CA VAL A 183 -1.77 18.85 3.29
C VAL A 183 -1.74 20.30 3.77
N TRP A 184 -0.72 20.69 4.55
CA TRP A 184 -0.56 22.06 5.02
C TRP A 184 -0.32 23.03 3.87
N THR A 185 0.55 22.67 2.91
CA THR A 185 0.82 23.51 1.74
C THR A 185 -0.43 23.71 0.89
N ILE A 186 -1.24 22.66 0.68
CA ILE A 186 -2.55 22.77 0.00
C ILE A 186 -3.51 23.68 0.77
N TYR A 187 -3.53 23.62 2.10
CA TYR A 187 -4.36 24.52 2.92
C TYR A 187 -3.89 25.97 2.85
N SER A 188 -2.57 26.22 2.86
CA SER A 188 -2.01 27.57 2.75
C SER A 188 -2.12 28.17 1.35
N GLU A 189 -2.02 27.34 0.29
CA GLU A 189 -2.16 27.79 -1.10
C GLU A 189 -3.63 27.91 -1.51
N GLY A 190 -4.54 27.14 -0.92
CA GLY A 190 -5.99 27.31 -1.06
C GLY A 190 -6.59 28.44 -0.24
N GLY A 191 -5.81 29.06 0.65
CA GLY A 191 -6.23 30.16 1.54
C GLY A 191 -6.00 31.58 1.00
N LEU A 192 -5.40 31.74 -0.19
CA LEU A 192 -5.11 33.04 -0.82
C LEU A 192 -5.66 33.12 -2.25
N GLY A 193 -6.82 32.49 -2.48
CA GLY A 193 -7.61 32.60 -3.71
C GLY A 193 -9.00 33.17 -3.43
N SER A 194 -9.06 34.38 -2.89
CA SER A 194 -10.26 35.23 -2.82
C SER A 194 -9.86 36.70 -2.91
#